data_AF-A0A9P3UWR3-F1
#
_entry.id   AF-A0A9P3UWR3-F1
#
_cell.length_a   1.000
_cell.length_b   1.000
_cell.length_c   1.000
_cell.angle_alpha   90.00
_cell.angle_beta   90.00
_cell.angle_gamma   90.00
#
_symmetry.space_group_name_H-M   'P 1'
#
loop_
_entity.id
_entity.type
_entity.pdbx_description
1 polymer ?
#
loop_
_entity_poly.entity_id
_entity_poly.type
_entity_poly.pdbx_seq_one_letter_code
_entity_poly.pdbx_strand_id
1 'polypeptide(L)'
;MTRNSVREAEWPHRRRTAAANPTPPPAVKQALCCQCGQLRTYKQAKAERGPFDPLDRWRRRWVGSLKCSHCAVVTRHALLIPHSCSYRDSDEREQALALGDAPRTQMEQLTDLERLRPEYRAAFPQNPNLRHLWRVSDEAAARQAGQRQVATLCGGTHQLLGDHTLARAERLKPEYLAPAPVRADEYEDLDTGMSWRDGDCVDCLRVYNAQVLSKRRRDLRARLVRAFVLATKDAQSIERLYAALGEAVPDC
;
A
#
# COMPACT_ATOMS: atom_id res chain seq x y z
N MET A 1 24.91 -21.77 -41.67
CA MET A 1 26.24 -22.14 -41.12
C MET A 1 27.24 -21.25 -41.85
N THR A 2 28.05 -20.36 -41.31
CA THR A 2 28.68 -20.13 -40.01
C THR A 2 29.06 -18.63 -39.96
N ARG A 3 28.47 -17.82 -39.06
CA ARG A 3 28.83 -16.38 -38.92
C ARG A 3 29.18 -15.97 -37.48
N ASN A 4 29.44 -16.93 -36.59
CA ASN A 4 29.77 -16.64 -35.18
C ASN A 4 31.23 -16.90 -34.79
N SER A 5 32.09 -17.45 -35.67
CA SER A 5 33.46 -17.85 -35.28
C SER A 5 34.50 -16.73 -35.32
N VAL A 6 34.21 -15.58 -35.94
CA VAL A 6 35.22 -14.51 -36.12
C VAL A 6 35.35 -13.61 -34.87
N ARG A 7 34.29 -13.46 -34.06
CA ARG A 7 34.33 -12.58 -32.88
C ARG A 7 35.10 -13.15 -31.67
N GLU A 8 35.36 -14.45 -31.63
CA GLU A 8 36.05 -15.07 -30.49
C GLU A 8 37.58 -14.92 -30.54
N ALA A 9 38.17 -14.73 -31.72
CA ALA A 9 39.62 -14.59 -31.89
C ALA A 9 40.15 -13.18 -31.53
N GLU A 10 39.30 -12.15 -31.62
CA GLU A 10 39.72 -10.75 -31.49
C GLU A 10 39.98 -10.30 -30.04
N TRP A 11 39.50 -11.04 -29.02
CA TRP A 11 39.57 -10.60 -27.61
C TRP A 11 39.95 -11.74 -26.63
N PRO A 12 41.14 -12.37 -26.73
CA PRO A 12 41.56 -13.49 -25.89
C PRO A 12 41.63 -13.15 -24.39
N HIS A 13 41.78 -11.87 -24.05
CA HIS A 13 41.76 -11.39 -22.67
C HIS A 13 40.36 -11.43 -22.05
N ARG A 14 39.25 -11.37 -22.82
CA ARG A 14 37.89 -11.50 -22.26
C ARG A 14 37.65 -12.83 -21.56
N ARG A 15 38.17 -13.94 -22.11
CA ARG A 15 38.08 -15.26 -21.44
C ARG A 15 38.94 -15.30 -20.19
N ARG A 16 40.14 -14.70 -20.18
CA ARG A 16 40.98 -14.60 -18.98
C ARG A 16 40.32 -13.73 -17.90
N THR A 17 39.72 -12.60 -18.27
CA THR A 17 38.98 -11.74 -17.33
C THR A 17 37.72 -12.41 -16.81
N ALA A 18 36.97 -13.14 -17.66
CA ALA A 18 35.79 -13.90 -17.23
C ALA A 18 36.14 -15.13 -16.38
N ALA A 19 37.30 -15.76 -16.62
CA ALA A 19 37.81 -16.86 -15.80
C ALA A 19 38.39 -16.36 -14.46
N ALA A 20 39.07 -15.20 -14.47
CA ALA A 20 39.59 -14.56 -13.26
C ALA A 20 38.48 -13.94 -12.39
N ASN A 21 37.40 -13.48 -13.03
CA ASN A 21 36.22 -12.89 -12.38
C ASN A 21 34.96 -13.63 -12.86
N PRO A 22 34.71 -14.86 -12.38
CA PRO A 22 33.52 -15.60 -12.75
C PRO A 22 32.28 -14.77 -12.37
N THR A 23 31.40 -14.55 -13.34
CA THR A 23 30.13 -13.86 -13.06
C THR A 23 29.33 -14.74 -12.12
N PRO A 24 28.83 -14.21 -10.99
CA PRO A 24 28.00 -15.00 -10.09
C PRO A 24 26.78 -15.55 -10.86
N PRO A 25 26.29 -16.76 -10.50
CA PRO A 25 25.12 -17.31 -11.15
C PRO A 25 23.96 -16.32 -11.04
N PRO A 26 23.12 -16.18 -12.08
CA PRO A 26 22.00 -15.26 -12.05
C PRO A 26 21.10 -15.61 -10.88
N ALA A 27 20.77 -14.59 -10.08
CA ALA A 27 19.94 -14.78 -8.89
C ALA A 27 18.61 -15.42 -9.28
N VAL A 28 18.20 -16.43 -8.52
CA VAL A 28 16.90 -17.07 -8.70
C VAL A 28 15.83 -16.08 -8.22
N LYS A 29 14.95 -15.64 -9.14
CA LYS A 29 13.86 -14.72 -8.88
C LYS A 29 12.54 -15.46 -8.72
N GLN A 30 11.52 -14.81 -8.17
CA GLN A 30 10.19 -15.39 -7.98
C GLN A 30 9.14 -14.69 -8.84
N ALA A 31 8.14 -15.43 -9.30
CA ALA A 31 7.01 -14.90 -10.06
C ALA A 31 5.71 -15.61 -9.70
N LEU A 32 4.58 -14.94 -9.88
CA LEU A 32 3.24 -15.50 -9.73
C LEU A 32 2.57 -15.63 -11.10
N CYS A 33 1.96 -16.78 -11.39
CA CYS A 33 1.15 -16.95 -12.60
C CYS A 33 -0.11 -16.08 -12.51
N CYS A 34 -0.35 -15.21 -13.50
CA CYS A 34 -1.55 -14.35 -13.49
C CYS A 34 -2.86 -15.10 -13.79
N GLN A 35 -2.79 -16.38 -14.17
CA GLN A 35 -3.98 -17.21 -14.43
C GLN A 35 -4.35 -18.09 -13.24
N CYS A 36 -3.38 -18.78 -12.63
CA CYS A 36 -3.65 -19.74 -11.55
C CYS A 36 -3.06 -19.33 -10.18
N GLY A 37 -2.33 -18.22 -10.10
CA GLY A 37 -1.72 -17.75 -8.85
C GLY A 37 -0.50 -18.55 -8.38
N GLN A 38 -0.09 -19.62 -9.07
CA GLN A 38 1.02 -20.47 -8.62
C GLN A 38 2.34 -19.68 -8.56
N LEU A 39 3.00 -19.72 -7.40
CA LEU A 39 4.34 -19.19 -7.20
C LEU A 39 5.38 -20.10 -7.87
N ARG A 40 6.37 -19.48 -8.49
CA ARG A 40 7.46 -20.18 -9.18
C ARG A 40 8.75 -19.40 -9.09
N THR A 41 9.84 -20.08 -9.40
CA THR A 41 11.14 -19.47 -9.59
C THR A 41 11.48 -19.35 -11.07
N TYR A 42 12.30 -18.35 -11.42
CA TYR A 42 12.81 -18.14 -12.77
C TYR A 42 14.18 -17.46 -12.73
N LYS A 43 14.98 -17.66 -13.79
CA LYS A 43 16.25 -16.94 -13.99
C LYS A 43 16.08 -15.76 -14.95
N GLN A 44 15.28 -15.95 -16.00
CA GLN A 44 14.97 -14.95 -17.01
C GLN A 44 13.53 -15.12 -17.48
N ALA A 45 12.83 -14.00 -17.69
CA ALA A 45 11.49 -13.97 -18.27
C ALA A 45 11.55 -13.47 -19.71
N LYS A 46 10.69 -14.01 -20.58
CA LYS A 46 10.57 -13.51 -21.96
C LYS A 46 9.66 -12.28 -21.96
N ALA A 47 10.00 -11.30 -22.80
CA ALA A 47 9.22 -10.06 -22.93
C ALA A 47 8.95 -9.41 -21.57
N GLU A 48 9.98 -9.37 -20.72
CA GLU A 48 9.96 -8.66 -19.45
C GLU A 48 9.65 -7.18 -19.70
N ARG A 49 8.54 -6.72 -19.11
CA ARG A 49 8.17 -5.31 -19.09
C ARG A 49 8.49 -4.78 -17.70
N GLY A 50 9.38 -3.80 -17.68
CA GLY A 50 9.87 -3.16 -16.46
C GLY A 50 8.88 -2.14 -15.88
N PRO A 51 9.26 -1.50 -14.76
CA PRO A 51 8.39 -0.63 -13.97
C PRO A 51 8.02 0.66 -14.68
N PHE A 52 8.90 1.19 -15.54
CA PHE A 52 8.87 2.61 -15.85
C PHE A 52 8.31 2.87 -17.24
N ASP A 53 7.02 3.21 -17.25
CA ASP A 53 6.41 3.98 -18.32
C ASP A 53 5.95 5.33 -17.72
N PRO A 54 6.54 6.47 -18.14
CA PRO A 54 6.10 7.79 -17.67
C PRO A 54 4.63 8.08 -17.97
N LEU A 55 4.09 7.49 -19.04
CA LEU A 55 2.70 7.66 -19.47
C LEU A 55 1.75 6.73 -18.70
N ASP A 56 2.27 5.70 -18.04
CA ASP A 56 1.49 4.71 -17.30
C ASP A 56 2.05 4.46 -15.88
N ARG A 57 2.32 5.57 -15.17
CA ARG A 57 2.78 5.58 -13.77
C ARG A 57 1.91 4.71 -12.84
N TRP A 58 0.63 4.58 -13.15
CA TRP A 58 -0.34 3.96 -12.25
C TRP A 58 -0.70 2.53 -12.59
N ARG A 59 -0.35 2.05 -13.79
CA ARG A 59 -0.51 0.63 -14.16
C ARG A 59 0.86 -0.03 -14.35
N ARG A 60 1.85 0.41 -13.56
CA ARG A 60 3.15 -0.27 -13.44
C ARG A 60 2.91 -1.72 -13.03
N ARG A 61 3.33 -2.63 -13.91
CA ARG A 61 3.27 -4.06 -13.65
C ARG A 61 4.54 -4.68 -14.14
N TRP A 62 5.35 -5.18 -13.22
CA TRP A 62 6.47 -6.04 -13.57
C TRP A 62 5.92 -7.37 -14.05
N VAL A 63 5.88 -7.53 -15.36
CA VAL A 63 5.32 -8.74 -15.98
C VAL A 63 6.26 -9.35 -16.98
N GLY A 64 6.20 -10.67 -17.08
CA GLY A 64 6.93 -11.43 -18.07
C GLY A 64 6.15 -12.64 -18.52
N SER A 65 6.55 -13.21 -19.65
CA SER A 65 6.01 -14.47 -20.16
C SER A 65 6.89 -15.63 -19.71
N LEU A 66 6.29 -16.63 -19.07
CA LEU A 66 6.96 -17.82 -18.58
C LEU A 66 6.05 -19.04 -18.77
N LYS A 67 6.61 -20.24 -18.98
CA LYS A 67 5.83 -21.50 -19.03
C LYS A 67 5.38 -21.92 -17.62
N CYS A 68 4.09 -21.85 -17.31
CA CYS A 68 3.58 -22.25 -16.01
C CYS A 68 3.58 -23.78 -15.89
N SER A 69 4.11 -24.34 -14.81
CA SER A 69 4.08 -25.79 -14.57
C SER A 69 2.67 -26.30 -14.29
N HIS A 70 1.84 -25.49 -13.65
CA HIS A 70 0.45 -25.86 -13.32
C HIS A 70 -0.48 -25.71 -14.53
N CYS A 71 -0.43 -24.59 -15.25
CA CYS A 71 -1.26 -24.40 -16.46
C CYS A 71 -0.73 -25.14 -17.69
N ALA A 72 0.48 -25.71 -17.62
CA ALA A 72 1.23 -26.34 -18.72
C ALA A 72 1.50 -25.47 -19.97
N VAL A 73 1.03 -24.22 -20.02
CA VAL A 73 1.18 -23.28 -21.14
C VAL A 73 2.03 -22.05 -20.77
N VAL A 74 2.46 -21.27 -21.77
CA VAL A 74 3.12 -19.98 -21.55
C VAL A 74 2.07 -18.95 -21.18
N THR A 75 2.18 -18.39 -19.98
CA THR A 75 1.24 -17.40 -19.45
C THR A 75 1.99 -16.14 -19.02
N ARG A 76 1.23 -15.05 -18.83
CA ARG A 76 1.74 -13.84 -18.20
C ARG A 76 1.92 -14.08 -16.70
N HIS A 77 3.03 -13.61 -16.16
CA HIS A 77 3.37 -13.73 -14.75
C HIS A 77 3.70 -12.36 -14.18
N ALA A 78 3.30 -12.12 -12.93
CA ALA A 78 3.77 -11.00 -12.13
C ALA A 78 5.16 -11.37 -11.59
N LEU A 79 6.17 -10.58 -11.96
CA LEU A 79 7.54 -10.79 -11.52
C LEU A 79 7.71 -10.13 -10.16
N LEU A 80 8.10 -10.91 -9.15
CA LEU A 80 8.24 -10.43 -7.79
C LEU A 80 9.65 -9.88 -7.59
N ILE A 81 9.72 -8.66 -7.05
CA ILE A 81 10.97 -8.07 -6.61
C ILE A 81 11.42 -8.80 -5.32
N PRO A 82 12.71 -9.16 -5.19
CA PRO A 82 13.22 -9.86 -4.02
C PRO A 82 12.99 -9.10 -2.71
N HIS A 83 12.78 -9.84 -1.62
CA HIS A 83 12.60 -9.28 -0.26
C HIS A 83 13.75 -8.39 0.22
N SER A 84 14.96 -8.62 -0.26
CA SER A 84 16.15 -7.83 0.07
C SER A 84 16.22 -6.49 -0.67
N CYS A 85 15.37 -6.26 -1.68
CA CYS A 85 15.36 -5.01 -2.41
C CYS A 85 14.60 -3.93 -1.64
N SER A 86 15.24 -2.79 -1.41
CA SER A 86 14.64 -1.63 -0.74
C SER A 86 13.45 -1.02 -1.50
N TYR A 87 13.33 -1.28 -2.80
CA TYR A 87 12.28 -0.73 -3.67
C TYR A 87 11.15 -1.72 -3.96
N ARG A 88 11.13 -2.88 -3.30
CA ARG A 88 10.19 -3.99 -3.59
C ARG A 88 8.73 -3.56 -3.63
N ASP A 89 8.32 -2.76 -2.64
CA ASP A 89 6.94 -2.32 -2.46
C ASP A 89 6.78 -0.83 -2.79
N SER A 90 7.68 -0.27 -3.62
CA SER A 90 7.70 1.17 -3.90
C SER A 90 6.45 1.65 -4.63
N ASP A 91 5.92 0.86 -5.56
CA ASP A 91 4.71 1.18 -6.31
C ASP A 91 3.47 1.06 -5.41
N GLU A 92 3.35 -0.02 -4.62
CA GLU A 92 2.30 -0.19 -3.62
C GLU A 92 2.33 0.93 -2.58
N ARG A 93 3.54 1.42 -2.27
CA ARG A 93 3.72 2.53 -1.34
C ARG A 93 3.30 3.86 -1.96
N GLU A 94 3.68 4.14 -3.20
CA GLU A 94 3.25 5.33 -3.94
C GLU A 94 1.70 5.36 -4.06
N GLN A 95 1.10 4.21 -4.38
CA GLN A 95 -0.35 4.02 -4.37
C GLN A 95 -0.96 4.27 -2.98
N ALA A 96 -0.39 3.71 -1.91
CA ALA A 96 -0.90 3.91 -0.56
C ALA A 96 -0.86 5.40 -0.15
N LEU A 97 0.20 6.13 -0.52
CA LEU A 97 0.31 7.58 -0.30
C LEU A 97 -0.77 8.36 -1.07
N ALA A 98 -1.02 8.00 -2.33
CA ALA A 98 -2.10 8.58 -3.13
C ALA A 98 -3.49 8.29 -2.54
N LEU A 99 -3.63 7.15 -1.85
CA LEU A 99 -4.83 6.73 -1.11
C LEU A 99 -4.85 7.19 0.36
N GLY A 100 -4.01 8.14 0.75
CA GLY A 100 -4.10 8.84 2.03
C GLY A 100 -3.21 8.32 3.17
N ASP A 101 -2.33 7.35 2.93
CA ASP A 101 -1.34 6.98 3.94
C ASP A 101 -0.39 8.14 4.27
N ALA A 102 0.02 8.22 5.53
CA ALA A 102 1.05 9.15 5.95
C ALA A 102 2.44 8.67 5.48
N PRO A 103 3.33 9.58 5.02
CA PRO A 103 4.74 9.27 4.74
C PRO A 103 5.47 8.60 5.91
N ARG A 104 6.30 7.60 5.61
CA ARG A 104 7.10 6.81 6.56
C ARG A 104 8.59 7.14 6.52
N THR A 105 9.08 7.60 5.37
CA THR A 105 10.49 7.92 5.15
C THR A 105 10.64 9.38 4.76
N GLN A 106 11.85 9.93 4.90
CA GLN A 106 12.16 11.29 4.46
C GLN A 106 11.88 11.50 2.96
N MET A 107 12.17 10.48 2.13
CA MET A 107 11.88 10.53 0.69
C MET A 107 10.38 10.64 0.41
N GLU A 108 9.55 9.89 1.14
CA GLU A 108 8.09 9.98 1.01
C GLU A 108 7.55 11.32 1.50
N GLN A 109 8.20 11.95 2.49
CA GLN A 109 7.81 13.28 2.98
C GLN A 109 8.05 14.38 1.94
N LEU A 110 9.04 14.18 1.05
CA LEU A 110 9.31 15.07 -0.08
C LEU A 110 8.42 14.78 -1.30
N THR A 111 7.57 13.76 -1.22
CA THR A 111 6.65 13.43 -2.32
C THR A 111 5.55 14.48 -2.38
N ASP A 112 5.36 15.05 -3.58
CA ASP A 112 4.27 15.97 -3.87
C ASP A 112 2.92 15.24 -3.87
N LEU A 113 2.29 15.15 -2.70
CA LEU A 113 1.00 14.50 -2.51
C LEU A 113 -0.15 15.27 -3.17
N GLU A 114 -0.02 16.59 -3.31
CA GLU A 114 -1.03 17.44 -3.94
C GLU A 114 -1.15 17.13 -5.44
N ARG A 115 -0.04 16.82 -6.10
CA ARG A 115 -0.02 16.31 -7.47
C ARG A 115 -0.33 14.81 -7.56
N LEU A 116 0.23 14.00 -6.67
CA LEU A 116 0.12 12.53 -6.74
C LEU A 116 -1.33 12.03 -6.63
N ARG A 117 -2.09 12.59 -5.69
CA ARG A 117 -3.47 12.18 -5.39
C ARG A 117 -4.45 12.38 -6.55
N PRO A 118 -4.51 13.56 -7.22
CA PRO A 118 -5.39 13.74 -8.36
C PRO A 118 -4.96 12.90 -9.57
N GLU A 119 -3.65 12.73 -9.82
CA GLU A 119 -3.16 11.86 -10.90
C GLU A 119 -3.63 10.41 -10.72
N TYR A 120 -3.56 9.87 -9.51
CA TYR A 120 -4.03 8.51 -9.23
C TYR A 120 -5.53 8.36 -9.51
N ARG A 121 -6.35 9.33 -9.07
CA ARG A 121 -7.80 9.30 -9.26
C ARG A 121 -8.21 9.46 -10.71
N ALA A 122 -7.50 10.28 -11.48
CA ALA A 122 -7.73 10.41 -12.91
C ALA A 122 -7.49 9.08 -13.65
N ALA A 123 -6.51 8.28 -13.20
CA ALA A 123 -6.23 6.97 -13.78
C ALA A 123 -7.22 5.87 -13.36
N PHE A 124 -7.86 6.03 -12.20
CA PHE A 124 -8.79 5.06 -11.60
C PHE A 124 -10.02 5.77 -11.04
N PRO A 125 -11.09 5.92 -11.85
CA PRO A 125 -12.33 6.50 -11.37
C PRO A 125 -12.86 5.72 -10.17
N GLN A 126 -13.33 6.46 -9.17
CA GLN A 126 -13.92 5.91 -7.97
C GLN A 126 -15.41 6.16 -7.97
N ASN A 127 -16.15 5.30 -7.28
CA ASN A 127 -17.56 5.48 -7.01
C ASN A 127 -17.82 6.85 -6.34
N PRO A 128 -18.56 7.76 -6.99
CA PRO A 128 -18.78 9.12 -6.49
C PRO A 128 -19.67 9.18 -5.22
N ASN A 129 -20.46 8.13 -4.96
CA ASN A 129 -21.41 8.06 -3.85
C ASN A 129 -20.84 7.36 -2.60
N LEU A 130 -19.53 7.12 -2.54
CA LEU A 130 -18.91 6.59 -1.32
C LEU A 130 -18.99 7.60 -0.17
N ARG A 131 -19.27 7.10 1.04
CA ARG A 131 -19.20 7.91 2.26
C ARG A 131 -17.75 8.09 2.68
N HIS A 132 -17.23 9.28 2.47
CA HIS A 132 -15.87 9.63 2.84
C HIS A 132 -15.78 10.13 4.29
N LEU A 133 -14.62 9.92 4.90
CA LEU A 133 -14.27 10.47 6.21
C LEU A 133 -13.30 11.63 6.03
N TRP A 134 -13.43 12.68 6.84
CA TRP A 134 -12.47 13.78 6.94
C TRP A 134 -12.32 14.21 8.40
N ARG A 135 -11.35 15.07 8.69
CA ARG A 135 -11.17 15.61 10.04
C ARG A 135 -12.06 16.83 10.21
N VAL A 136 -12.72 16.92 11.37
CA VAL A 136 -13.53 18.10 11.74
C VAL A 136 -12.67 19.37 11.79
N SER A 137 -11.39 19.26 12.17
CA SER A 137 -10.44 20.38 12.13
C SER A 137 -10.25 20.92 10.72
N ASP A 138 -10.15 20.03 9.74
CA ASP A 138 -9.84 20.38 8.35
C ASP A 138 -11.08 21.00 7.69
N GLU A 139 -12.28 20.51 8.02
CA GLU A 139 -13.54 21.15 7.62
C GLU A 139 -13.66 22.56 8.20
N ALA A 140 -13.41 22.72 9.51
CA ALA A 140 -13.49 24.03 10.16
C ALA A 140 -12.50 25.02 9.54
N ALA A 141 -11.26 24.59 9.26
CA ALA A 141 -10.25 25.39 8.58
C ALA A 141 -10.67 25.75 7.14
N ALA A 142 -11.21 24.79 6.38
CA ALA A 142 -11.70 25.01 5.03
C ALA A 142 -12.84 26.06 5.01
N ARG A 143 -13.81 25.94 5.93
CA ARG A 143 -14.92 26.91 6.05
C ARG A 143 -14.42 28.30 6.44
N GLN A 144 -13.50 28.39 7.39
CA GLN A 144 -12.87 29.67 7.78
C GLN A 144 -12.12 30.33 6.62
N ALA A 145 -11.51 29.52 5.75
CA ALA A 145 -10.85 29.98 4.53
C ALA A 145 -11.82 30.26 3.37
N GLY A 146 -13.15 30.14 3.58
CA GLY A 146 -14.16 30.32 2.53
C GLY A 146 -14.16 29.22 1.46
N GLN A 147 -13.50 28.08 1.71
CA GLN A 147 -13.44 26.95 0.79
C GLN A 147 -14.73 26.13 0.87
N ARG A 148 -15.18 25.65 -0.29
CA ARG A 148 -16.36 24.77 -0.42
C ARG A 148 -16.00 23.28 -0.45
N GLN A 149 -14.73 22.94 -0.24
CA GLN A 149 -14.23 21.57 -0.34
C GLN A 149 -13.32 21.28 0.84
N VAL A 150 -13.34 20.03 1.29
CA VAL A 150 -12.45 19.52 2.33
C VAL A 150 -11.70 18.28 1.84
N ALA A 151 -10.44 18.15 2.24
CA ALA A 151 -9.68 16.93 1.98
C ALA A 151 -10.21 15.77 2.85
N THR A 152 -10.42 14.63 2.22
CA THR A 152 -10.83 13.38 2.87
C THR A 152 -9.63 12.55 3.29
N LEU A 153 -9.82 11.60 4.21
CA LEU A 153 -8.75 10.74 4.71
C LEU A 153 -8.12 9.86 3.62
N CYS A 154 -8.87 9.49 2.58
CA CYS A 154 -8.32 8.75 1.44
C CYS A 154 -7.54 9.64 0.46
N GLY A 155 -7.45 10.95 0.73
CA GLY A 155 -6.75 11.93 -0.10
C GLY A 155 -7.62 12.55 -1.21
N GLY A 156 -8.93 12.29 -1.24
CA GLY A 156 -9.87 12.87 -2.20
C GLY A 156 -10.44 14.18 -1.67
N THR A 157 -11.33 14.81 -2.42
CA THR A 157 -12.06 16.01 -1.97
C THR A 157 -13.53 15.70 -1.78
N HIS A 158 -14.13 16.33 -0.77
CA HIS A 158 -15.57 16.27 -0.51
C HIS A 158 -16.15 17.68 -0.58
N GLN A 159 -17.28 17.84 -1.26
CA GLN A 159 -17.99 19.13 -1.36
C GLN A 159 -18.72 19.41 -0.05
N LEU A 160 -18.45 20.57 0.55
CA LEU A 160 -19.16 21.07 1.71
C LEU A 160 -20.44 21.77 1.22
N LEU A 161 -21.60 21.19 1.52
CA LEU A 161 -22.90 21.80 1.21
C LEU A 161 -23.27 22.87 2.25
N GLY A 162 -23.31 24.15 1.84
CA GLY A 162 -23.96 25.28 2.52
C GLY A 162 -23.65 25.54 4.01
N ASP A 163 -24.32 26.55 4.58
CA ASP A 163 -24.30 26.88 6.02
C ASP A 163 -25.31 26.06 6.85
N HIS A 164 -26.24 25.40 6.16
CA HIS A 164 -27.18 24.43 6.72
C HIS A 164 -26.81 23.09 6.08
N THR A 165 -26.37 22.06 6.78
CA THR A 165 -27.04 21.33 7.86
C THR A 165 -25.96 20.38 8.37
N LEU A 166 -25.68 20.24 9.67
CA LEU A 166 -26.20 19.17 10.54
C LEU A 166 -26.70 17.87 9.86
N ALA A 167 -26.20 17.51 8.67
CA ALA A 167 -26.19 16.13 8.21
C ALA A 167 -25.10 15.41 9.01
N ARG A 168 -25.35 15.27 10.32
CA ARG A 168 -24.72 14.35 11.26
C ARG A 168 -23.31 13.96 10.83
N ALA A 169 -22.37 14.93 10.83
CA ALA A 169 -20.96 14.60 10.86
C ALA A 169 -20.75 13.86 12.18
N GLU A 170 -21.01 12.56 12.15
CA GLU A 170 -21.03 11.72 13.32
C GLU A 170 -19.60 11.75 13.82
N ARG A 171 -19.41 12.37 14.99
CA ARG A 171 -18.09 12.43 15.61
C ARG A 171 -17.72 11.00 15.95
N LEU A 172 -16.91 10.40 15.09
CA LEU A 172 -16.45 9.03 15.25
C LEU A 172 -15.61 8.95 16.53
N LYS A 173 -15.99 8.01 17.41
CA LYS A 173 -15.20 7.67 18.59
C LYS A 173 -13.86 7.05 18.13
N PRO A 174 -12.76 7.22 18.89
CA PRO A 174 -11.43 6.69 18.56
C PRO A 174 -11.34 5.16 18.78
N GLU A 175 -12.23 4.45 18.11
CA GLU A 175 -12.44 3.01 18.13
C GLU A 175 -12.30 2.46 16.71
N TYR A 176 -12.16 1.15 16.60
CA TYR A 176 -12.13 0.53 15.29
C TYR A 176 -13.49 0.68 14.60
N LEU A 177 -13.49 1.13 13.34
CA LEU A 177 -14.70 1.25 12.55
C LEU A 177 -14.84 0.05 11.62
N ALA A 178 -15.88 -0.73 11.84
CA ALA A 178 -16.34 -1.72 10.89
C ALA A 178 -17.03 -1.01 9.70
N PRO A 179 -16.90 -1.54 8.48
CA PRO A 179 -17.63 -1.00 7.33
C PRO A 179 -19.14 -1.16 7.54
N ALA A 180 -19.92 -0.15 7.15
CA ALA A 180 -21.36 -0.31 7.03
C ALA A 180 -21.70 -1.38 5.97
N PRO A 181 -22.87 -2.07 6.11
CA PRO A 181 -23.35 -2.97 5.07
C PRO A 181 -23.44 -2.26 3.73
N VAL A 182 -22.86 -2.86 2.70
CA VAL A 182 -22.96 -2.37 1.31
C VAL A 182 -24.40 -2.54 0.84
N ARG A 183 -24.96 -1.53 0.17
CA ARG A 183 -26.30 -1.67 -0.42
C ARG A 183 -26.29 -2.73 -1.52
N ALA A 184 -27.39 -3.48 -1.63
CA ALA A 184 -27.53 -4.50 -2.67
C ALA A 184 -27.73 -3.87 -4.06
N ASP A 185 -28.36 -2.69 -4.10
CA ASP A 185 -28.68 -2.00 -5.34
C ASP A 185 -27.43 -1.39 -5.97
N GLU A 186 -27.28 -1.67 -7.26
CA GLU A 186 -26.28 -1.05 -8.10
C GLU A 186 -26.89 0.13 -8.86
N TYR A 187 -26.10 1.17 -9.09
CA TYR A 187 -26.46 2.27 -9.94
C TYR A 187 -25.41 2.47 -11.02
N GLU A 188 -25.85 2.85 -12.21
CA GLU A 188 -24.96 3.17 -13.31
C GLU A 188 -24.63 4.67 -13.28
N ASP A 189 -23.34 4.97 -13.27
CA ASP A 189 -22.85 6.34 -13.43
C ASP A 189 -22.85 6.71 -14.91
N LEU A 190 -23.70 7.68 -15.28
CA LEU A 190 -23.89 8.11 -16.68
C LEU A 190 -22.62 8.71 -17.29
N ASP A 191 -21.73 9.28 -16.48
CA ASP A 191 -20.52 9.93 -16.98
C ASP A 191 -19.42 8.91 -17.30
N THR A 192 -19.36 7.81 -16.54
CA THR A 192 -18.32 6.80 -16.68
C THR A 192 -18.78 5.48 -17.32
N GLY A 193 -20.10 5.25 -17.38
CA GLY A 193 -20.69 3.97 -17.80
C GLY A 193 -20.38 2.80 -16.87
N MET A 194 -19.95 3.09 -15.63
CA MET A 194 -19.60 2.08 -14.63
C MET A 194 -20.73 1.86 -13.64
N SER A 195 -20.90 0.61 -13.22
CA SER A 195 -21.85 0.22 -12.18
C SER A 195 -21.21 0.29 -10.80
N TRP A 196 -21.88 0.93 -9.85
CA TRP A 196 -21.37 1.21 -8.51
C TRP A 196 -22.39 0.86 -7.42
N ARG A 197 -21.91 0.70 -6.18
CA ARG A 197 -22.75 0.44 -4.99
C ARG A 197 -22.45 1.42 -3.89
N ASP A 198 -23.47 1.99 -3.26
CA ASP A 198 -23.27 2.87 -2.11
C ASP A 198 -22.64 2.12 -0.93
N GLY A 199 -21.75 2.79 -0.21
CA GLY A 199 -21.10 2.25 0.96
C GLY A 199 -20.08 3.22 1.56
N ASP A 200 -19.37 2.77 2.59
CA ASP A 200 -18.28 3.54 3.16
C ASP A 200 -17.04 3.47 2.26
N CYS A 201 -16.31 4.58 2.16
CA CYS A 201 -15.04 4.59 1.45
C CYS A 201 -14.03 3.69 2.17
N VAL A 202 -13.70 2.55 1.55
CA VAL A 202 -12.77 1.56 2.10
C VAL A 202 -11.39 2.13 2.42
N ASP A 203 -10.92 3.09 1.63
CA ASP A 203 -9.65 3.77 1.88
C ASP A 203 -9.70 4.71 3.08
N CYS A 204 -10.81 5.45 3.25
CA CYS A 204 -11.01 6.25 4.45
C CYS A 204 -11.04 5.37 5.71
N LEU A 205 -11.75 4.23 5.67
CA LEU A 205 -11.79 3.26 6.77
C LEU A 205 -10.39 2.69 7.05
N ARG A 206 -9.65 2.30 6.01
CA ARG A 206 -8.27 1.79 6.13
C ARG A 206 -7.35 2.80 6.81
N VAL A 207 -7.33 4.04 6.32
CA VAL A 207 -6.50 5.12 6.89
C VAL A 207 -6.90 5.42 8.33
N TYR A 208 -8.21 5.51 8.61
CA TYR A 208 -8.72 5.75 9.96
C TYR A 208 -8.32 4.63 10.93
N ASN A 209 -8.60 3.38 10.58
CA ASN A 209 -8.30 2.22 11.42
C ASN A 209 -6.78 2.04 11.62
N ALA A 210 -5.96 2.36 10.61
CA ALA A 210 -4.51 2.37 10.75
C ALA A 210 -4.03 3.42 11.78
N GLN A 211 -4.64 4.62 11.78
CA GLN A 211 -4.34 5.66 12.77
C GLN A 211 -4.77 5.24 14.19
N VAL A 212 -5.97 4.67 14.33
CA VAL A 212 -6.46 4.14 15.61
C VAL A 212 -5.51 3.06 16.13
N LEU A 213 -5.14 2.09 15.29
CA LEU A 213 -4.21 1.03 15.66
C LEU A 213 -2.83 1.58 16.05
N SER A 214 -2.30 2.54 15.29
CA SER A 214 -1.03 3.20 15.61
C SER A 214 -1.07 3.91 16.96
N LYS A 215 -2.17 4.60 17.28
CA LYS A 215 -2.38 5.22 18.60
C LYS A 215 -2.41 4.17 19.71
N ARG A 216 -3.20 3.10 19.56
CA ARG A 216 -3.28 2.01 20.53
C ARG A 216 -1.94 1.32 20.76
N ARG A 217 -1.15 1.10 19.70
CA ARG A 217 0.21 0.55 19.80
C ARG A 217 1.16 1.47 20.58
N ARG A 218 1.09 2.79 20.35
CA ARG A 218 1.89 3.77 21.12
C ARG A 218 1.49 3.80 22.58
N ASP A 219 0.19 3.82 22.87
CA ASP A 219 -0.33 3.81 24.24
C ASP A 219 0.08 2.53 24.99
N LEU A 220 -0.05 1.37 24.33
CA LEU A 220 0.40 0.08 24.88
C LEU A 220 1.91 0.09 25.14
N ARG A 221 2.71 0.55 24.17
CA ARG A 221 4.18 0.64 24.33
C ARG A 221 4.55 1.54 25.51
N ALA A 222 3.91 2.70 25.65
CA ALA A 222 4.17 3.60 26.77
C ALA A 222 3.82 2.96 28.12
N ARG A 223 2.70 2.22 28.20
CA ARG A 223 2.32 1.44 29.39
C ARG A 223 3.32 0.34 29.71
N LEU A 224 3.76 -0.42 28.71
CA LEU A 224 4.76 -1.50 28.88
C LEU A 224 6.11 -0.95 29.35
N VAL A 225 6.57 0.17 28.79
CA VAL A 225 7.81 0.83 29.24
C VAL A 225 7.67 1.31 30.69
N ARG A 226 6.54 1.94 31.04
CA ARG A 226 6.28 2.36 32.42
C ARG A 226 6.26 1.18 33.39
N ALA A 227 5.59 0.09 33.00
CA ALA A 227 5.56 -1.15 33.76
C ALA A 227 6.97 -1.71 33.96
N PHE A 228 7.75 -1.84 32.89
CA PHE A 228 9.14 -2.31 32.95
C PHE A 228 9.98 -1.49 33.94
N VAL A 229 9.93 -0.16 33.85
CA VAL A 229 10.68 0.75 34.75
C VAL A 229 10.25 0.60 36.22
N LEU A 230 8.99 0.31 36.49
CA LEU A 230 8.52 0.03 37.85
C LEU A 230 9.01 -1.34 38.34
N ALA A 231 8.95 -2.37 37.48
CA ALA A 231 9.40 -3.72 37.80
C ALA A 231 10.90 -3.78 38.13
N THR A 232 11.73 -2.91 37.54
CA THR A 232 13.18 -2.90 37.81
C THR A 232 13.57 -2.26 39.15
N LYS A 233 12.62 -1.75 39.94
CA LYS A 233 12.94 -1.05 41.20
C LYS A 233 13.11 -1.99 42.40
N ASP A 234 12.21 -2.96 42.55
CA ASP A 234 12.21 -3.92 43.66
C ASP A 234 11.24 -5.09 43.39
N ALA A 235 11.38 -6.18 44.14
CA ALA A 235 10.54 -7.38 44.01
C ALA A 235 9.05 -7.10 44.26
N GLN A 236 8.71 -6.16 45.14
CA GLN A 236 7.33 -5.79 45.45
C GLN A 236 6.64 -5.11 44.25
N SER A 237 7.40 -4.34 43.47
CA SER A 237 6.92 -3.70 42.24
C SER A 237 6.70 -4.72 41.12
N ILE A 238 7.49 -5.79 41.06
CA ILE A 238 7.27 -6.93 40.16
C ILE A 238 5.97 -7.65 40.52
N GLU A 239 5.76 -7.93 41.81
CA GLU A 239 4.55 -8.63 42.29
C GLU A 239 3.27 -7.84 41.98
N ARG A 240 3.26 -6.52 42.19
CA ARG A 240 2.14 -5.63 41.83
C ARG A 240 1.86 -5.61 40.33
N LEU A 241 2.89 -5.68 39.49
CA LEU A 241 2.74 -5.76 38.04
C LEU A 241 2.18 -7.11 37.60
N TYR A 242 2.63 -8.20 38.23
CA TYR A 242 2.14 -9.54 37.95
C TYR A 242 0.66 -9.67 38.31
N ALA A 243 0.25 -9.14 39.46
CA ALA A 243 -1.16 -9.09 39.87
C ALA A 243 -2.03 -8.31 38.86
N ALA A 244 -1.58 -7.12 38.45
CA ALA A 244 -2.31 -6.29 37.47
C ALA A 244 -2.39 -6.91 36.06
N LEU A 245 -1.44 -7.78 35.69
CA LEU A 245 -1.47 -8.53 34.42
C LEU A 245 -2.33 -9.80 34.52
N GLY A 246 -2.32 -10.47 35.66
CA GLY A 246 -3.13 -11.67 35.93
C GLY A 246 -4.64 -11.38 35.94
N GLU A 247 -5.07 -10.22 36.45
CA GLU A 247 -6.48 -9.80 36.39
C GLU A 247 -6.95 -9.43 34.98
N ALA A 248 -6.04 -9.13 34.05
CA ALA A 248 -6.35 -8.66 32.71
C ALA A 248 -6.47 -9.80 31.66
N VAL A 249 -6.04 -11.02 32.01
CA VAL A 249 -6.19 -12.21 31.19
C VAL A 249 -7.22 -13.10 31.89
N PRO A 250 -8.48 -13.16 31.42
CA PRO A 250 -9.40 -14.18 31.91
C PRO A 250 -8.77 -15.54 31.63
N ASP A 251 -8.77 -16.43 32.63
CA ASP A 251 -8.42 -17.83 32.44
C ASP A 251 -9.22 -18.36 31.24
N CYS A 252 -8.49 -18.71 30.18
CA CYS A 252 -9.02 -19.36 29.00
C CYS A 252 -9.44 -20.80 29.31
#